data_AF-G5SWE2-F1
#
_entry.id   AF-G5SWE2-F1
#
_cell.length_a   1.000
_cell.length_b   1.000
_cell.length_c   1.000
_cell.angle_alpha   90.00
_cell.angle_beta   90.00
_cell.angle_gamma   90.00
#
_symmetry.space_group_name_H-M   'P 1'
#
loop_
_entity.id
_entity.type
_entity.pdbx_description
1 polymer ?
#
loop_
_entity_poly.entity_id
_entity_poly.type
_entity_poly.pdbx_seq_one_letter_code
_entity_poly.pdbx_strand_id
1 'polypeptide(L)'
;MKLRFTILLIAVLFHIGAYAQATPDKQSSGKILVAYFSWGGNTQKVAGHIVSLTGGTLFRIEPEKPYPTEYTPCTEVAKAEKEADARPAIKNKVEDWDQYDVIFIGCPVWWHTAPMIINTFSESYDFKGENSYSFLYLCLDLSG
;
A
#
# COMPACT_ATOMS: atom_id res chain seq x y z
N MET A 1 61.49 -12.24 -46.61
CA MET A 1 60.93 -13.13 -45.57
C MET A 1 59.89 -12.32 -44.80
N LYS A 2 58.76 -12.00 -45.45
CA LYS A 2 57.54 -12.82 -45.52
C LYS A 2 56.93 -13.02 -44.13
N LEU A 3 55.88 -12.23 -43.87
CA LEU A 3 54.60 -12.73 -43.40
C LEU A 3 54.66 -13.59 -42.14
N ARG A 4 54.70 -12.96 -40.96
CA ARG A 4 54.36 -13.57 -39.65
C ARG A 4 54.34 -12.57 -38.48
N PHE A 5 53.79 -11.37 -38.68
CA PHE A 5 53.53 -10.44 -37.56
C PHE A 5 52.14 -9.80 -37.63
N THR A 6 51.21 -10.41 -38.38
CA THR A 6 49.84 -9.92 -38.57
C THR A 6 48.78 -10.87 -37.99
N ILE A 7 49.16 -11.74 -37.04
CA ILE A 7 48.23 -12.59 -36.29
C ILE A 7 48.67 -12.61 -34.81
N LEU A 8 48.44 -11.48 -34.15
CA LEU A 8 48.10 -11.42 -32.72
C LEU A 8 47.14 -10.24 -32.48
N LEU A 9 46.29 -10.00 -33.48
CA LEU A 9 44.93 -9.53 -33.31
C LEU A 9 44.08 -10.78 -33.07
N ILE A 10 43.15 -10.70 -32.12
CA ILE A 10 42.19 -11.72 -31.65
C ILE A 10 42.63 -12.40 -30.34
N ALA A 11 41.88 -12.10 -29.27
CA ALA A 11 42.10 -12.40 -27.83
C ALA A 11 43.15 -11.49 -27.16
N VAL A 12 42.85 -10.29 -26.69
CA VAL A 12 41.83 -9.97 -25.67
C VAL A 12 41.29 -8.55 -25.93
N LEU A 13 40.34 -8.45 -26.86
CA LEU A 13 39.46 -7.28 -27.07
C LEU A 13 38.03 -7.57 -26.60
N PHE A 14 37.88 -8.35 -25.53
CA PHE A 14 36.57 -8.70 -24.96
C PHE A 14 36.65 -8.81 -23.44
N HIS A 15 36.96 -7.70 -22.76
CA HIS A 15 36.47 -7.45 -21.40
C HIS A 15 36.05 -5.97 -21.27
N ILE A 16 35.39 -5.44 -22.30
CA ILE A 16 34.30 -4.49 -22.07
C ILE A 16 33.09 -5.37 -21.76
N GLY A 17 33.10 -5.97 -20.56
CA GLY A 17 31.88 -6.47 -19.94
C GLY A 17 31.39 -5.31 -19.10
N ALA A 18 30.42 -4.58 -19.64
CA ALA A 18 29.73 -3.50 -18.97
C ALA A 18 29.58 -3.80 -17.48
N TYR A 19 30.13 -2.94 -16.62
CA TYR A 19 29.43 -2.68 -15.38
C TYR A 19 28.06 -2.21 -15.85
N ALA A 20 27.08 -3.12 -15.82
CA ALA A 20 25.70 -2.74 -15.82
C ALA A 20 25.59 -1.83 -14.60
N GLN A 21 25.71 -0.52 -14.84
CA GLN A 21 25.03 0.43 -13.99
C GLN A 21 23.60 -0.07 -14.03
N ALA A 22 23.17 -0.68 -12.92
CA ALA A 22 21.76 -0.86 -12.68
C ALA A 22 21.16 0.50 -12.99
N THR A 23 20.43 0.57 -14.10
CA THR A 23 19.61 1.72 -14.39
C THR A 23 18.81 1.95 -13.12
N PRO A 24 18.80 3.16 -12.53
CA PRO A 24 17.81 3.48 -11.52
C PRO A 24 16.47 3.34 -12.21
N ASP A 25 15.91 2.14 -12.11
CA ASP A 25 14.76 1.74 -12.89
C ASP A 25 13.58 2.52 -12.33
N LYS A 26 13.06 3.40 -13.18
CA LYS A 26 11.86 4.19 -12.98
C LYS A 26 11.85 5.02 -11.69
N GLN A 27 12.34 6.26 -11.77
CA GLN A 27 11.76 7.35 -10.98
C GLN A 27 10.34 7.59 -11.50
N SER A 28 9.39 6.68 -11.22
CA SER A 28 7.98 7.03 -11.31
C SER A 28 7.73 8.03 -10.19
N SER A 29 7.13 9.16 -10.53
CA SER A 29 6.35 9.95 -9.59
C SER A 29 5.16 9.09 -9.16
N GLY A 30 5.42 8.03 -8.40
CA GLY A 30 4.45 6.98 -8.17
C GLY A 30 3.22 7.55 -7.51
N LYS A 31 2.02 7.23 -8.00
CA LYS A 31 0.80 7.77 -7.39
C LYS A 31 0.62 7.11 -6.04
N ILE A 32 0.41 7.94 -5.02
CA ILE A 32 0.23 7.51 -3.64
C ILE A 32 -1.27 7.50 -3.32
N LEU A 33 -1.77 6.39 -2.83
CA LEU A 33 -3.08 6.29 -2.20
C LEU A 33 -2.91 6.28 -0.68
N VAL A 34 -3.71 7.09 0.00
CA VAL A 34 -3.85 7.08 1.47
C VAL A 34 -5.28 6.67 1.80
N ALA A 35 -5.50 5.36 1.90
CA ALA A 35 -6.77 4.77 2.31
C ALA A 35 -6.86 4.71 3.84
N TYR A 36 -8.00 5.04 4.44
CA TYR A 36 -8.16 4.95 5.89
C TYR A 36 -9.58 4.67 6.36
N PHE A 37 -9.70 3.94 7.47
CA PHE A 37 -10.93 3.86 8.27
C PHE A 37 -10.75 4.64 9.58
N SER A 38 -11.78 5.35 10.02
CA SER A 38 -11.73 6.16 11.24
C SER A 38 -13.09 6.29 11.91
N TRP A 39 -13.22 5.77 13.12
CA TRP A 39 -14.40 5.93 13.97
C TRP A 39 -14.35 7.23 14.79
N GLY A 40 -13.33 7.41 15.64
CA GLY A 40 -13.17 8.59 16.51
C GLY A 40 -12.44 9.80 15.88
N GLY A 41 -12.09 9.75 14.60
CA GLY A 41 -11.46 10.86 13.87
C GLY A 41 -9.93 10.95 13.99
N ASN A 42 -9.29 10.20 14.89
CA ASN A 42 -7.82 10.25 15.06
C ASN A 42 -7.07 9.77 13.82
N THR A 43 -7.44 8.62 13.27
CA THR A 43 -6.82 8.08 12.05
C THR A 43 -7.03 9.01 10.85
N GLN A 44 -8.18 9.69 10.78
CA GLN A 44 -8.46 10.70 9.74
C GLN A 44 -7.46 11.86 9.79
N LYS A 45 -7.14 12.36 10.98
CA LYS A 45 -6.15 13.44 11.14
C LYS A 45 -4.78 13.01 10.62
N VAL A 46 -4.36 11.79 10.95
CA VAL A 46 -3.07 11.27 10.51
C VAL A 46 -3.04 11.02 9.00
N ALA A 47 -4.10 10.43 8.44
CA ALA A 47 -4.23 10.26 7.00
C ALA A 47 -4.16 11.61 6.25
N GLY A 48 -4.83 12.64 6.77
CA GLY A 48 -4.73 14.00 6.24
C GLY A 48 -3.32 14.58 6.32
N HIS A 49 -2.59 14.32 7.41
CA HIS A 49 -1.20 14.74 7.54
C HIS A 49 -0.28 14.04 6.52
N ILE A 50 -0.45 12.72 6.33
CA ILE A 50 0.29 11.97 5.29
C ILE A 50 0.03 12.56 3.91
N VAL A 51 -1.23 12.86 3.57
CA VAL A 51 -1.58 13.51 2.30
C VAL A 51 -0.93 14.88 2.17
N SER A 52 -0.89 15.69 3.23
CA SER A 52 -0.22 16.99 3.19
C SER A 52 1.29 16.90 2.91
N LEU A 53 1.95 15.82 3.36
CA LEU A 53 3.38 15.59 3.16
C LEU A 53 3.71 14.95 1.81
N THR A 54 2.80 14.12 1.29
CA THR A 54 3.05 13.26 0.11
C THR A 54 2.38 13.75 -1.16
N GLY A 55 1.34 14.59 -1.05
CA GLY A 55 0.48 14.94 -2.17
C GLY A 55 -0.40 13.79 -2.67
N GLY A 56 -0.52 12.70 -1.91
CA GLY A 56 -1.29 11.51 -2.29
C GLY A 56 -2.81 11.73 -2.34
N THR A 57 -3.53 10.79 -2.96
CA THR A 57 -4.99 10.78 -2.97
C THR A 57 -5.52 10.25 -1.64
N LEU A 58 -6.41 11.00 -0.98
CA LEU A 58 -7.07 10.56 0.24
C LEU A 58 -8.31 9.71 -0.10
N PHE A 59 -8.44 8.53 0.50
CA PHE A 59 -9.62 7.70 0.37
C PHE A 59 -10.13 7.25 1.74
N ARG A 60 -11.42 7.49 2.02
CA ARG A 60 -12.06 7.06 3.26
C ARG A 60 -12.79 5.73 3.03
N ILE A 61 -12.37 4.71 3.76
CA ILE A 61 -13.05 3.42 3.86
C ILE A 61 -14.27 3.62 4.76
N GLU A 62 -15.46 3.69 4.17
CA GLU A 62 -16.70 3.89 4.89
C GLU A 62 -17.55 2.61 4.92
N PRO A 63 -18.01 2.17 6.11
CA PRO A 63 -18.94 1.05 6.20
C PRO A 63 -20.28 1.43 5.60
N GLU A 64 -20.93 0.51 4.90
CA GLU A 64 -22.30 0.70 4.40
C GLU A 64 -23.28 0.88 5.57
N LYS A 65 -23.15 0.03 6.59
CA LYS A 65 -23.83 0.17 7.87
C LYS A 65 -22.91 0.86 8.89
N PRO A 66 -23.17 2.12 9.30
CA PRO A 66 -22.33 2.81 10.26
C PRO A 66 -22.20 2.05 11.59
N TYR A 67 -20.99 2.05 12.16
CA TYR A 67 -20.80 1.61 13.54
C TYR A 67 -21.57 2.52 14.51
N PRO A 68 -22.05 1.99 15.64
CA PRO A 68 -22.63 2.81 16.71
C PRO A 68 -21.71 3.97 17.10
N THR A 69 -22.29 5.12 17.47
CA THR A 69 -21.53 6.30 17.91
C THR A 69 -21.05 6.21 19.35
N GLU A 70 -21.66 5.33 20.15
CA GLU A 70 -21.27 5.06 21.53
C GLU A 70 -20.17 4.00 21.60
N TYR A 71 -19.22 4.19 22.52
CA TYR A 71 -18.03 3.35 22.62
C TYR A 71 -18.35 1.87 22.90
N THR A 72 -19.16 1.58 23.92
CA THR A 72 -19.47 0.20 24.32
C THR A 72 -20.19 -0.57 23.20
N PRO A 73 -21.30 -0.07 22.62
CA PRO A 73 -21.96 -0.75 21.50
C PRO A 73 -21.07 -0.88 20.27
N CYS A 74 -20.23 0.11 19.96
CA CYS A 74 -19.27 0.00 18.85
C CYS A 74 -18.26 -1.13 19.08
N THR A 75 -17.72 -1.20 20.29
CA THR A 75 -16.73 -2.20 20.70
C THR A 75 -17.32 -3.62 20.67
N GLU A 76 -18.59 -3.79 21.04
CA GLU A 76 -19.30 -5.07 20.94
C GLU A 76 -19.51 -5.53 19.48
N VAL A 77 -19.92 -4.62 18.59
CA VAL A 77 -20.05 -4.92 17.15
C VAL A 77 -18.68 -5.32 16.57
N ALA A 78 -17.63 -4.54 16.87
CA ALA A 78 -16.28 -4.84 16.42
C ALA A 78 -15.77 -6.21 16.93
N LYS A 79 -16.11 -6.56 18.18
CA LYS A 79 -15.76 -7.86 18.76
C LYS A 79 -16.43 -8.99 18.00
N ALA A 80 -17.75 -8.88 17.79
CA ALA A 80 -18.55 -9.89 17.11
C ALA A 80 -18.08 -10.09 15.66
N GLU A 81 -17.77 -9.00 14.94
CA GLU A 81 -17.20 -9.08 13.59
C GLU A 81 -15.87 -9.83 13.58
N LYS A 82 -14.96 -9.53 14.52
CA LYS A 82 -13.68 -10.23 14.65
C LYS A 82 -13.86 -11.71 14.96
N GLU A 83 -14.70 -12.06 15.92
CA GLU A 83 -14.96 -13.45 16.33
C GLU A 83 -15.61 -14.27 15.19
N ALA A 84 -16.38 -13.62 14.32
CA ALA A 84 -17.01 -14.24 13.17
C ALA A 84 -16.16 -14.22 11.88
N ASP A 85 -14.94 -13.66 11.92
CA ASP A 85 -14.13 -13.36 10.72
C ASP A 85 -14.95 -12.65 9.62
N ALA A 86 -15.74 -11.66 10.02
CA ALA A 86 -16.70 -11.00 9.13
C ALA A 86 -16.03 -10.17 8.04
N ARG A 87 -16.78 -9.85 6.98
CA ARG A 87 -16.41 -8.87 5.95
C ARG A 87 -17.47 -7.77 5.84
N PRO A 88 -17.46 -6.76 6.73
CA PRO A 88 -18.42 -5.66 6.69
C PRO A 88 -18.39 -4.95 5.33
N ALA A 89 -19.55 -4.69 4.73
CA ALA A 89 -19.65 -4.04 3.43
C ALA A 89 -19.17 -2.58 3.47
N ILE A 90 -18.54 -2.15 2.38
CA ILE A 90 -18.01 -0.79 2.19
C ILE A 90 -18.85 -0.03 1.17
N LYS A 91 -19.08 1.27 1.41
CA LYS A 91 -19.92 2.11 0.53
C LYS A 91 -19.32 2.36 -0.84
N ASN A 92 -18.02 2.61 -0.87
CA ASN A 92 -17.33 3.14 -2.03
C ASN A 92 -16.14 2.24 -2.39
N LYS A 93 -15.72 2.33 -3.64
CA LYS A 93 -14.48 1.72 -4.14
C LYS A 93 -13.53 2.82 -4.58
N VAL A 94 -12.24 2.60 -4.39
CA VAL A 94 -11.17 3.31 -5.07
C VAL A 94 -11.33 3.10 -6.57
N GLU A 95 -11.47 4.18 -7.30
CA GLU A 95 -11.44 4.20 -8.76
C GLU A 95 -9.99 4.09 -9.24
N ASP A 96 -9.78 3.51 -10.42
CA ASP A 96 -8.46 3.48 -11.06
C ASP A 96 -7.34 2.85 -10.18
N TRP A 97 -7.68 1.79 -9.43
CA TRP A 97 -6.79 1.12 -8.48
C TRP A 97 -5.37 0.85 -9.01
N ASP A 98 -5.27 0.39 -10.26
CA ASP A 98 -4.00 0.00 -10.89
C ASP A 98 -3.05 1.16 -11.16
N GLN A 99 -3.49 2.41 -10.97
CA GLN A 99 -2.65 3.59 -11.16
C GLN A 99 -1.78 3.92 -9.94
N TYR A 100 -2.05 3.32 -8.77
CA TYR A 100 -1.34 3.60 -7.53
C TYR A 100 -0.13 2.68 -7.34
N ASP A 101 1.04 3.24 -7.09
CA ASP A 101 2.28 2.47 -6.85
C ASP A 101 2.52 2.22 -5.35
N VAL A 102 2.04 3.15 -4.51
CA VAL A 102 2.19 3.11 -3.05
C VAL A 102 0.83 3.27 -2.41
N ILE A 103 0.50 2.35 -1.51
CA ILE A 103 -0.78 2.35 -0.80
C ILE A 103 -0.52 2.35 0.71
N PHE A 104 -0.94 3.43 1.35
CA PHE A 104 -1.05 3.53 2.80
C PHE A 104 -2.45 3.08 3.22
N ILE A 105 -2.53 2.20 4.21
CA ILE A 105 -3.80 1.77 4.81
C ILE A 105 -3.77 2.12 6.31
N GLY A 106 -4.56 3.13 6.68
CA GLY A 106 -4.69 3.62 8.05
C GLY A 106 -5.93 3.08 8.77
N CYS A 107 -5.78 2.59 10.00
CA CYS A 107 -6.91 2.20 10.83
C CYS A 107 -6.60 2.31 12.33
N PRO A 108 -7.62 2.41 13.21
CA PRO A 108 -7.45 2.22 14.64
C PRO A 108 -7.11 0.76 14.96
N VAL A 109 -6.60 0.48 16.16
CA VAL A 109 -6.52 -0.88 16.69
C VAL A 109 -7.79 -1.21 17.46
N TRP A 110 -8.51 -2.25 17.04
CA TRP A 110 -9.69 -2.78 17.73
C TRP A 110 -9.44 -4.22 18.13
N TRP A 111 -9.60 -4.54 19.42
CA TRP A 111 -9.40 -5.91 19.93
C TRP A 111 -8.06 -6.53 19.51
N HIS A 112 -6.99 -5.74 19.57
CA HIS A 112 -5.62 -6.12 19.20
C HIS A 112 -5.42 -6.49 17.71
N THR A 113 -6.29 -6.02 16.83
CA THR A 113 -6.17 -6.21 15.38
C THR A 113 -6.70 -5.00 14.61
N ALA A 114 -6.49 -4.98 13.29
CA ALA A 114 -7.21 -4.08 12.41
C ALA A 114 -8.72 -4.41 12.41
N PRO A 115 -9.61 -3.41 12.32
CA PRO A 115 -11.05 -3.61 12.15
C PRO A 115 -11.35 -4.46 10.91
N MET A 116 -12.34 -5.34 10.98
CA MET A 116 -12.64 -6.30 9.90
C MET A 116 -13.00 -5.65 8.55
N ILE A 117 -13.46 -4.40 8.57
CA ILE A 117 -13.66 -3.61 7.34
C ILE A 117 -12.37 -3.40 6.54
N ILE A 118 -11.20 -3.43 7.18
CA ILE A 118 -9.90 -3.38 6.51
C ILE A 118 -9.62 -4.67 5.76
N ASN A 119 -10.09 -5.82 6.26
CA ASN A 119 -10.03 -7.08 5.53
C ASN A 119 -10.94 -7.01 4.30
N THR A 120 -12.17 -6.51 4.42
CA THR A 120 -13.05 -6.30 3.26
C THR A 120 -12.36 -5.44 2.20
N PHE A 121 -11.78 -4.32 2.61
CA PHE A 121 -11.05 -3.44 1.70
C PHE A 121 -9.87 -4.18 1.03
N SER A 122 -9.03 -4.86 1.82
CA SER A 122 -7.84 -5.56 1.33
C SER A 122 -8.15 -6.82 0.49
N GLU A 123 -9.37 -7.35 0.55
CA GLU A 123 -9.79 -8.47 -0.29
C GLU A 123 -10.59 -8.01 -1.52
N SER A 124 -11.00 -6.74 -1.55
CA SER A 124 -11.75 -6.16 -2.67
C SER A 124 -10.88 -5.81 -3.87
N TYR A 125 -9.55 -5.83 -3.72
CA TYR A 125 -8.59 -5.46 -4.75
C TYR A 125 -7.59 -6.58 -4.97
N ASP A 126 -7.12 -6.70 -6.22
CA ASP A 126 -6.03 -7.62 -6.52
C ASP A 126 -4.70 -6.92 -6.21
N PHE A 127 -4.05 -7.39 -5.15
CA PHE A 127 -2.72 -6.93 -4.74
C PHE A 127 -1.59 -7.69 -5.46
N LYS A 128 -1.91 -8.58 -6.41
CA LYS A 128 -0.97 -9.48 -7.09
C LYS A 128 -0.66 -9.11 -8.55
N GLY A 129 -1.09 -7.95 -9.03
CA GLY A 129 -0.68 -7.45 -10.35
C GLY A 129 0.83 -7.41 -10.50
N GLU A 130 1.36 -7.50 -11.73
CA GLU A 130 2.80 -7.58 -12.06
C GLU A 130 3.67 -6.43 -11.50
N ASN A 131 3.03 -5.42 -10.90
CA ASN A 131 3.66 -4.33 -10.19
C ASN A 131 3.93 -4.71 -8.73
N SER A 132 5.19 -4.63 -8.31
CA SER A 132 5.59 -4.69 -6.90
C SER A 132 5.08 -3.46 -6.14
N TYR A 133 3.80 -3.47 -5.73
CA TYR A 133 3.24 -2.43 -4.87
C TYR A 133 4.01 -2.38 -3.54
N SER A 134 4.39 -1.18 -3.12
CA SER A 134 4.95 -0.97 -1.78
C SER A 134 3.80 -0.63 -0.82
N PHE A 135 3.54 -1.52 0.13
CA PHE A 135 2.50 -1.35 1.13
C PHE A 135 3.06 -0.81 2.44
N LEU A 136 2.37 0.18 3.01
CA LEU A 136 2.56 0.55 4.39
C LEU A 136 1.23 0.45 5.15
N TYR A 137 1.12 -0.58 5.98
CA TYR A 137 0.05 -0.67 6.97
C TYR A 137 0.40 0.23 8.14
N LEU A 138 -0.43 1.26 8.36
CA LEU A 138 -0.32 2.16 9.49
C LEU A 138 -1.50 1.91 10.43
N CYS A 139 -1.37 0.86 11.23
CA CYS A 139 -2.29 0.59 12.32
C CYS A 139 -1.84 1.47 13.50
N LEU A 140 -2.51 2.61 13.69
CA LEU A 140 -2.22 3.45 14.83
C LEU A 140 -3.16 3.02 15.94
N ASP A 141 -2.59 2.49 17.01
CA ASP A 141 -3.32 2.40 18.27
C ASP A 141 -3.52 3.83 18.77
N LEU A 142 -4.69 4.37 18.48
CA LEU A 142 -5.13 5.69 18.94
C LEU A 142 -6.31 5.51 19.88
N SER A 143 -6.31 4.42 20.68
CA SER A 143 -6.95 4.49 21.99
C SER A 143 -6.30 5.67 22.69
N GLY A 144 -7.03 6.78 22.78
CA GLY A 144 -6.54 8.03 23.37
C GLY A 144 -6.04 7.84 24.79
#